data_AF-A0A9W6U7E5-F1
#
_entry.id   AF-A0A9W6U7E5-F1
#
_cell.length_a   1.000
_cell.length_b   1.000
_cell.length_c   1.000
_cell.angle_alpha   90.00
_cell.angle_beta   90.00
_cell.angle_gamma   90.00
#
_symmetry.space_group_name_H-M   'P 1'
#
loop_
_entity.id
_entity.type
_entity.pdbx_description
1 polymer ?
#
loop_
_entity_poly.entity_id
_entity_poly.type
_entity_poly.pdbx_seq_one_letter_code
_entity_poly.pdbx_strand_id
1 'polypeptide(L)'
;MLQFWVQCDGYNTDNNGEIRHTLTTRPPKLDVLNASINPFVVNRGILTPLVVESKPARKSATKGVRRPRGRPLAVTRQLRSLAAPPEPLEAGHVAATPLEGRHERVALRSRPPEATARCAAATPASEPETSVLSSASAERAIMSIFAHVSRAAVACSSGSPHLNVGEVLPPGVTTLLRELGGITAHDVFFDFGSGLGNVVVQVALATKVSKAIGIDIRDDVQDLGVDMIARSPYGERLREQTKFMRSDITGLRFSRIDPYAQATIIFWNNILFEAVTVEFVKRELSELAKVRLVVCTAPICPRHREPCFAEFCSSFELFKEADVICSWKFVLHRAYFYRSFQA
;
A
#
# COMPACT_ATOMS: atom_id res chain seq x y z
N MET A 1 -8.32 19.23 -20.69
CA MET A 1 -7.08 19.95 -20.35
C MET A 1 -6.24 19.02 -19.45
N LEU A 2 -5.61 18.02 -20.07
CA LEU A 2 -4.63 17.13 -19.44
C LEU A 2 -3.29 17.51 -20.08
N GLN A 3 -2.46 18.26 -19.37
CA GLN A 3 -1.07 18.46 -19.77
C GLN A 3 -0.20 18.05 -18.59
N PHE A 4 0.86 17.30 -18.91
CA PHE A 4 1.93 16.77 -18.05
C PHE A 4 1.69 15.39 -17.43
N TRP A 5 1.80 14.35 -18.26
CA TRP A 5 2.14 12.98 -17.84
C TRP A 5 2.92 12.27 -18.94
N VAL A 6 4.26 12.36 -18.99
CA VAL A 6 5.10 11.53 -19.87
C VAL A 6 6.53 11.30 -19.34
N GLN A 7 6.93 10.02 -19.40
CA GLN A 7 8.26 9.37 -19.45
C GLN A 7 9.20 9.36 -18.23
N CYS A 8 9.37 8.16 -17.65
CA CYS A 8 10.71 7.64 -17.43
C CYS A 8 11.18 7.02 -18.75
N ASP A 9 12.14 7.65 -19.43
CA ASP A 9 12.82 6.99 -20.53
C ASP A 9 13.55 5.76 -19.99
N GLY A 10 13.31 4.61 -20.62
CA GLY A 10 14.07 3.41 -20.35
C GLY A 10 15.55 3.69 -20.60
N TYR A 11 16.39 3.26 -19.67
CA TYR A 11 17.84 3.29 -19.84
C TYR A 11 18.22 2.47 -21.07
N ASN A 12 18.65 3.14 -22.13
CA ASN A 12 19.27 2.49 -23.27
C ASN A 12 20.78 2.59 -23.07
N THR A 13 21.39 1.50 -22.62
CA THR A 13 22.86 1.38 -22.60
C THR A 13 23.33 1.15 -24.02
N ASP A 14 24.19 2.02 -24.54
CA ASP A 14 24.98 1.67 -25.71
C ASP A 14 26.07 0.65 -25.32
N ASN A 15 26.67 0.01 -26.32
CA ASN A 15 27.67 -1.05 -26.12
C ASN A 15 28.99 -0.56 -25.47
N ASN A 16 29.08 0.72 -25.09
CA ASN A 16 30.29 1.31 -24.50
C ASN A 16 30.08 1.82 -23.06
N GLY A 17 28.88 1.70 -22.49
CA GLY A 17 28.65 1.99 -21.06
C GLY A 17 28.71 3.47 -20.68
N GLU A 18 28.54 4.39 -21.62
CA GLU A 18 28.55 5.84 -21.35
C GLU A 18 27.12 6.41 -21.39
N ILE A 19 26.65 6.99 -20.29
CA ILE A 19 25.30 7.60 -20.20
C ILE A 19 25.36 8.97 -20.88
N ARG A 20 24.68 9.13 -22.02
CA ARG A 20 24.48 10.45 -22.66
C ARG A 20 23.04 10.94 -22.48
N HIS A 21 22.91 12.16 -21.96
CA HIS A 21 21.65 12.89 -21.90
C HIS A 21 21.35 13.55 -23.26
N THR A 22 20.28 13.13 -23.93
CA THR A 22 19.70 13.87 -25.06
C THR A 22 18.31 14.36 -24.69
N LEU A 23 18.17 15.68 -24.52
CA LEU A 23 16.89 16.36 -24.41
C LEU A 23 16.34 16.61 -25.81
N THR A 24 15.24 15.97 -26.18
CA THR A 24 14.50 16.25 -27.42
C THR A 24 13.17 16.94 -27.10
N THR A 25 13.02 18.18 -27.57
CA THR A 25 11.87 19.06 -27.28
C THR A 25 10.85 19.11 -28.43
N ARG A 26 10.34 17.96 -28.90
CA ARG A 26 9.26 17.96 -29.91
C ARG A 26 8.08 17.06 -29.49
N PRO A 27 6.83 17.58 -29.49
CA PRO A 27 5.66 16.76 -29.21
C PRO A 27 5.32 15.86 -30.42
N PRO A 28 4.89 14.60 -30.21
CA PRO A 28 4.39 13.76 -31.28
C PRO A 28 2.97 14.17 -31.69
N LYS A 29 2.66 14.05 -32.99
CA LYS A 29 1.31 14.24 -33.54
C LYS A 29 0.43 13.05 -33.15
N LEU A 30 -0.76 13.32 -32.59
CA LEU A 30 -1.81 12.31 -32.39
C LEU A 30 -2.76 12.32 -33.59
N ASP A 31 -2.93 11.18 -34.25
CA ASP A 31 -4.05 10.91 -35.14
C ASP A 31 -5.26 10.44 -34.31
N VAL A 32 -6.41 11.05 -34.61
CA VAL A 32 -7.70 10.86 -33.91
C VAL A 32 -8.39 9.61 -34.45
N LEU A 33 -8.66 8.62 -33.59
CA LEU A 33 -9.58 7.52 -33.87
C LEU A 33 -10.79 7.63 -32.94
N ASN A 34 -11.89 8.14 -33.52
CA ASN A 34 -13.24 8.07 -32.95
C ASN A 34 -13.79 6.65 -33.11
N ALA A 35 -14.25 6.04 -32.01
CA ALA A 35 -15.14 4.89 -32.08
C ALA A 35 -16.30 5.08 -31.09
N SER A 36 -17.45 5.44 -31.64
CA SER A 36 -18.74 5.42 -30.96
C SER A 36 -19.25 3.98 -30.86
N ILE A 37 -19.78 3.63 -29.70
CA ILE A 37 -20.45 2.35 -29.42
C ILE A 37 -21.97 2.54 -29.58
N ASN A 38 -22.64 1.72 -30.41
CA ASN A 38 -23.96 1.11 -30.14
C ASN A 38 -24.44 0.15 -31.29
N PRO A 39 -25.50 -0.68 -31.13
CA PRO A 39 -25.37 -2.12 -30.82
C PRO A 39 -26.04 -3.09 -31.84
N PHE A 40 -25.78 -4.40 -31.65
CA PHE A 40 -26.51 -5.61 -32.11
C PHE A 40 -27.43 -5.54 -33.35
N VAL A 41 -27.06 -6.25 -34.43
CA VAL A 41 -27.98 -6.97 -35.34
C VAL A 41 -27.32 -8.25 -35.86
N VAL A 42 -28.05 -9.36 -35.76
CA VAL A 42 -27.75 -10.69 -36.30
C VAL A 42 -27.95 -10.71 -37.82
N ASN A 43 -27.01 -11.26 -38.60
CA ASN A 43 -27.41 -11.96 -39.83
C ASN A 43 -26.43 -13.04 -40.31
N ARG A 44 -27.02 -14.12 -40.84
CA ARG A 44 -26.43 -15.37 -41.34
C ARG A 44 -25.90 -15.22 -42.78
N GLY A 45 -24.92 -16.06 -43.16
CA GLY A 45 -24.55 -16.36 -44.56
C GLY A 45 -23.05 -16.72 -44.68
N ILE A 46 -22.64 -17.99 -44.58
CA ILE A 46 -22.57 -19.05 -45.61
C ILE A 46 -21.30 -18.97 -46.52
N LEU A 47 -20.41 -19.96 -46.29
CA LEU A 47 -19.48 -20.72 -47.20
C LEU A 47 -18.30 -19.95 -47.85
N THR A 48 -17.06 -20.47 -47.99
CA THR A 48 -16.46 -21.83 -47.89
C THR A 48 -14.91 -21.70 -47.82
N PRO A 49 -14.14 -22.79 -47.60
CA PRO A 49 -12.90 -22.80 -46.82
C PRO A 49 -11.60 -22.77 -47.64
N LEU A 50 -10.50 -22.45 -46.96
CA LEU A 50 -9.14 -22.75 -47.42
C LEU A 50 -8.44 -23.72 -46.46
N VAL A 51 -7.96 -24.79 -47.08
CA VAL A 51 -7.31 -25.98 -46.57
C VAL A 51 -6.04 -25.65 -45.79
N VAL A 52 -5.86 -26.28 -44.62
CA VAL A 52 -4.54 -26.40 -43.97
C VAL A 52 -4.24 -27.88 -43.80
N GLU A 53 -3.20 -28.33 -44.49
CA GLU A 53 -2.64 -29.67 -44.42
C GLU A 53 -2.07 -29.97 -43.04
N SER A 54 -2.30 -31.20 -42.58
CA SER A 54 -1.75 -31.78 -41.36
C SER A 54 -0.64 -32.78 -41.72
N LYS A 55 0.42 -32.84 -40.90
CA LYS A 55 1.38 -33.97 -40.80
C LYS A 55 2.29 -33.81 -39.54
N PRO A 56 2.93 -34.87 -39.03
CA PRO A 56 2.41 -35.57 -37.85
C PRO A 56 3.38 -35.63 -36.65
N ALA A 57 2.85 -36.14 -35.53
CA ALA A 57 3.50 -36.35 -34.24
C ALA A 57 4.75 -37.26 -34.29
N ARG A 58 5.78 -36.91 -33.50
CA ARG A 58 6.99 -37.72 -33.28
C ARG A 58 7.18 -38.02 -31.79
N LYS A 59 7.45 -39.30 -31.52
CA LYS A 59 7.57 -39.94 -30.20
C LYS A 59 8.84 -39.55 -29.43
N SER A 60 8.74 -39.75 -28.12
CA SER A 60 9.70 -39.55 -27.02
C SER A 60 11.12 -40.07 -27.20
N ALA A 61 12.08 -39.34 -26.61
CA ALA A 61 13.35 -39.88 -26.14
C ALA A 61 13.70 -39.30 -24.75
N THR A 62 13.76 -40.18 -23.75
CA THR A 62 14.20 -39.92 -22.37
C THR A 62 15.71 -39.70 -22.32
N LYS A 63 16.17 -38.52 -21.85
CA LYS A 63 17.56 -38.27 -21.44
C LYS A 63 17.61 -38.08 -19.93
N GLY A 64 18.41 -38.92 -19.27
CA GLY A 64 18.61 -38.91 -17.82
C GLY A 64 19.30 -37.64 -17.33
N VAL A 65 18.72 -37.03 -16.29
CA VAL A 65 19.27 -35.86 -15.58
C VAL A 65 20.16 -36.35 -14.45
N ARG A 66 21.45 -36.02 -14.51
CA ARG A 66 22.40 -36.21 -13.40
C ARG A 66 22.13 -35.14 -12.32
N ARG A 67 21.97 -35.59 -11.07
CA ARG A 67 21.87 -34.72 -9.87
C ARG A 67 23.21 -34.03 -9.58
N PRO A 68 23.26 -32.72 -9.26
CA PRO A 68 24.43 -32.12 -8.63
C PRO A 68 24.57 -32.62 -7.19
N ARG A 69 25.79 -33.06 -6.82
CA ARG A 69 26.16 -33.48 -5.47
C ARG A 69 26.17 -32.27 -4.51
N GLY A 70 25.83 -32.51 -3.24
CA GLY A 70 25.74 -31.51 -2.18
C GLY A 70 27.05 -30.77 -1.87
N ARG A 71 26.92 -29.65 -1.14
CA ARG A 71 28.04 -28.80 -0.72
C ARG A 71 28.99 -29.53 0.27
N PRO A 72 30.32 -29.30 0.19
CA PRO A 72 31.30 -29.88 1.11
C PRO A 72 31.14 -29.41 2.57
N LEU A 73 31.36 -30.33 3.51
CA LEU A 73 31.26 -30.21 4.98
C LEU A 73 32.28 -29.24 5.65
N ALA A 74 33.05 -28.47 4.89
CA ALA A 74 34.11 -27.60 5.43
C ALA A 74 33.62 -26.22 5.90
N VAL A 75 32.42 -25.77 5.48
CA VAL A 75 31.91 -24.41 5.76
C VAL A 75 31.03 -24.35 7.02
N THR A 76 30.53 -25.47 7.51
CA THR A 76 29.66 -25.53 8.71
C THR A 76 30.41 -25.39 10.04
N ARG A 77 31.74 -25.43 10.05
CA ARG A 77 32.55 -25.36 11.28
C ARG A 77 33.01 -23.95 11.65
N GLN A 78 32.90 -22.98 10.74
CA GLN A 78 33.36 -21.60 10.95
C GLN A 78 32.30 -20.65 11.52
N LEU A 79 31.01 -21.05 11.51
CA LEU A 79 29.91 -20.25 12.06
C LEU A 79 29.56 -20.56 13.53
N ARG A 80 30.24 -21.54 14.16
CA ARG A 80 30.02 -21.91 15.57
C ARG A 80 31.09 -21.37 16.54
N SER A 81 32.11 -20.65 16.07
CA SER A 81 33.18 -20.10 16.93
C SER A 81 33.09 -18.60 17.20
N LEU A 82 31.99 -17.93 16.83
CA LEU A 82 31.78 -16.49 17.05
C LEU A 82 30.63 -16.16 18.01
N ALA A 83 30.06 -17.17 18.69
CA ALA A 83 29.03 -16.97 19.71
C ALA A 83 29.63 -17.29 21.09
N ALA A 84 30.25 -16.28 21.71
CA ALA A 84 30.49 -16.24 23.14
C ALA A 84 29.87 -14.94 23.69
N PRO A 85 28.99 -14.99 24.70
CA PRO A 85 28.45 -13.79 25.33
C PRO A 85 29.36 -13.32 26.47
N PRO A 86 29.55 -12.00 26.68
CA PRO A 86 30.04 -11.50 27.96
C PRO A 86 28.90 -11.06 28.87
N GLU A 87 28.93 -11.66 30.06
CA GLU A 87 28.48 -11.32 31.43
C GLU A 87 27.65 -10.05 31.73
N PRO A 88 26.77 -10.09 32.76
CA PRO A 88 25.90 -8.98 33.17
C PRO A 88 26.61 -7.96 34.07
N LEU A 89 26.37 -6.67 33.79
CA LEU A 89 26.81 -5.55 34.64
C LEU A 89 25.92 -5.38 35.88
N GLU A 90 26.59 -5.10 36.99
CA GLU A 90 26.09 -5.02 38.36
C GLU A 90 24.99 -3.98 38.62
N ALA A 91 24.06 -4.36 39.50
CA ALA A 91 23.02 -3.50 40.06
C ALA A 91 23.60 -2.65 41.22
N GLY A 92 23.72 -1.34 40.99
CA GLY A 92 24.07 -0.37 42.01
C GLY A 92 22.92 -0.13 43.00
N HIS A 93 23.20 -0.38 44.27
CA HIS A 93 22.43 0.06 45.43
C HIS A 93 22.32 1.59 45.50
N VAL A 94 21.12 2.13 45.78
CA VAL A 94 20.96 3.40 46.50
C VAL A 94 19.88 3.25 47.57
N ALA A 95 20.27 3.70 48.75
CA ALA A 95 19.66 3.51 50.05
C ALA A 95 18.27 4.15 50.23
N ALA A 96 17.47 3.48 51.05
CA ALA A 96 16.30 4.05 51.72
C ALA A 96 16.73 4.77 53.01
N THR A 97 16.05 5.87 53.33
CA THR A 97 15.80 6.27 54.73
C THR A 97 14.47 7.04 54.85
N PRO A 98 13.78 6.95 55.99
CA PRO A 98 12.35 7.22 56.13
C PRO A 98 12.04 8.58 56.77
N LEU A 99 10.83 9.09 56.57
CA LEU A 99 10.22 10.11 57.43
C LEU A 99 8.75 9.76 57.71
N GLU A 100 8.48 9.54 58.99
CA GLU A 100 7.19 9.65 59.68
C GLU A 100 6.47 10.95 59.25
N GLY A 101 5.16 11.10 59.16
CA GLY A 101 4.03 10.46 59.84
C GLY A 101 3.09 11.60 60.26
N ARG A 102 1.84 11.62 59.78
CA ARG A 102 0.69 12.11 60.57
C ARG A 102 -0.66 11.81 59.91
N HIS A 103 -1.48 11.17 60.73
CA HIS A 103 -2.91 10.96 60.58
C HIS A 103 -3.69 12.28 60.59
N GLU A 104 -4.71 12.39 59.74
CA GLU A 104 -5.96 13.05 60.14
C GLU A 104 -7.17 12.39 59.44
N ARG A 105 -8.09 11.87 60.26
CA ARG A 105 -9.41 11.36 59.86
C ARG A 105 -10.39 12.53 59.92
N VAL A 106 -11.24 12.71 58.90
CA VAL A 106 -12.55 13.35 59.11
C VAL A 106 -13.66 12.63 58.34
N ALA A 107 -14.53 12.05 59.17
CA ALA A 107 -15.93 11.66 59.08
C ALA A 107 -16.74 11.67 57.76
N LEU A 108 -17.33 10.50 57.55
CA LEU A 108 -18.63 10.16 56.94
C LEU A 108 -19.80 11.09 57.36
N ARG A 109 -20.70 11.45 56.43
CA ARG A 109 -22.13 11.70 56.70
C ARG A 109 -23.02 11.69 55.43
N SER A 110 -23.76 10.59 55.29
CA SER A 110 -25.21 10.44 54.95
C SER A 110 -25.95 11.41 53.98
N ARG A 111 -26.52 10.79 52.92
CA ARG A 111 -27.77 11.08 52.13
C ARG A 111 -29.04 11.18 53.02
N PRO A 112 -30.30 11.50 52.57
CA PRO A 112 -30.96 11.47 51.21
C PRO A 112 -32.02 12.63 50.99
N PRO A 113 -33.14 12.54 50.21
CA PRO A 113 -33.50 11.85 48.94
C PRO A 113 -34.13 12.77 47.82
N GLU A 114 -34.28 12.16 46.63
CA GLU A 114 -35.34 12.30 45.58
C GLU A 114 -35.77 13.65 44.99
N ALA A 115 -35.54 13.79 43.67
CA ALA A 115 -36.54 14.35 42.75
C ALA A 115 -36.45 13.64 41.39
N THR A 116 -37.58 13.05 41.00
CA THR A 116 -37.86 12.34 39.75
C THR A 116 -37.86 13.28 38.55
N ALA A 117 -37.00 13.02 37.55
CA ALA A 117 -37.10 13.63 36.23
C ALA A 117 -37.15 12.54 35.16
N ARG A 118 -38.18 12.65 34.33
CA ARG A 118 -38.69 11.66 33.37
C ARG A 118 -37.68 11.30 32.29
N CYS A 119 -37.61 10.01 31.96
CA CYS A 119 -37.01 9.50 30.73
C CYS A 119 -37.71 10.11 29.51
N ALA A 120 -37.03 10.98 28.78
CA ALA A 120 -37.27 11.19 27.37
C ALA A 120 -36.36 10.20 26.63
N ALA A 121 -36.96 9.26 25.90
CA ALA A 121 -36.24 8.40 24.98
C ALA A 121 -35.54 9.30 23.95
N ALA A 122 -34.22 9.43 24.06
CA ALA A 122 -33.41 10.03 23.03
C ALA A 122 -33.49 9.10 21.82
N THR A 123 -34.17 9.55 20.78
CA THR A 123 -34.01 9.04 19.42
C THR A 123 -32.51 8.93 19.15
N PRO A 124 -31.97 7.78 18.69
CA PRO A 124 -30.57 7.72 18.33
C PRO A 124 -30.34 8.77 17.25
N ALA A 125 -29.50 9.76 17.57
CA ALA A 125 -29.05 10.73 16.59
C ALA A 125 -28.44 9.93 15.44
N SER A 126 -29.05 10.02 14.26
CA SER A 126 -28.44 9.52 13.04
C SER A 126 -27.07 10.15 12.95
N GLU A 127 -26.02 9.33 12.99
CA GLU A 127 -24.66 9.81 12.72
C GLU A 127 -24.68 10.59 11.40
N PRO A 128 -23.99 11.73 11.32
CA PRO A 128 -23.92 12.46 10.06
C PRO A 128 -23.32 11.53 9.02
N GLU A 129 -24.14 11.05 8.07
CA GLU A 129 -23.66 10.30 6.93
C GLU A 129 -22.69 11.20 6.16
N THR A 130 -21.39 11.05 6.41
CA THR A 130 -20.36 11.58 5.52
C THR A 130 -20.58 10.93 4.16
N SER A 131 -21.16 11.70 3.23
CA SER A 131 -21.59 11.20 1.94
C SER A 131 -20.37 10.73 1.13
N VAL A 132 -20.31 9.42 0.88
CA VAL A 132 -19.27 8.82 0.03
C VAL A 132 -19.43 9.33 -1.40
N LEU A 133 -18.35 9.78 -2.01
CA LEU A 133 -18.36 10.24 -3.39
C LEU A 133 -18.42 9.05 -4.36
N SER A 134 -19.09 9.24 -5.50
CA SER A 134 -18.95 8.30 -6.62
C SER A 134 -17.52 8.29 -7.14
N SER A 135 -17.08 7.17 -7.73
CA SER A 135 -15.71 7.01 -8.23
C SER A 135 -15.29 8.17 -9.16
N ALA A 136 -16.13 8.54 -10.12
CA ALA A 136 -15.84 9.65 -11.02
C ALA A 136 -15.73 11.02 -10.32
N SER A 137 -16.47 11.22 -9.22
CA SER A 137 -16.41 12.46 -8.45
C SER A 137 -15.18 12.49 -7.53
N ALA A 138 -14.83 11.35 -6.94
CA ALA A 138 -13.59 11.20 -6.18
C ALA A 138 -12.37 11.42 -7.08
N GLU A 139 -12.32 10.82 -8.27
CA GLU A 139 -11.24 11.04 -9.24
C GLU A 139 -11.09 12.52 -9.59
N ARG A 140 -12.20 13.21 -9.92
CA ARG A 140 -12.20 14.65 -10.19
C ARG A 140 -11.74 15.47 -8.98
N ALA A 141 -12.13 15.09 -7.77
CA ALA A 141 -11.70 15.75 -6.54
C ALA A 141 -10.18 15.62 -6.37
N ILE A 142 -9.61 14.43 -6.49
CA ILE A 142 -8.15 14.21 -6.40
C ILE A 142 -7.41 15.03 -7.45
N MET A 143 -7.86 14.95 -8.72
CA MET A 143 -7.24 15.73 -9.79
C MET A 143 -7.27 17.23 -9.50
N SER A 144 -8.35 17.73 -8.89
CA SER A 144 -8.46 19.15 -8.51
C SER A 144 -7.57 19.51 -7.33
N ILE A 145 -7.46 18.64 -6.31
CA ILE A 145 -6.65 18.89 -5.12
C ILE A 145 -5.18 19.04 -5.49
N PHE A 146 -4.69 18.17 -6.37
CA PHE A 146 -3.25 18.09 -6.71
C PHE A 146 -2.91 18.71 -8.08
N ALA A 147 -3.84 19.45 -8.71
CA ALA A 147 -3.69 20.01 -10.06
C ALA A 147 -2.43 20.87 -10.26
N HIS A 148 -1.97 21.52 -9.19
CA HIS A 148 -0.85 22.47 -9.22
C HIS A 148 0.46 21.90 -8.68
N VAL A 149 0.50 20.62 -8.31
CA VAL A 149 1.74 19.98 -7.88
C VAL A 149 2.62 19.73 -9.09
N SER A 150 3.79 20.36 -9.11
CA SER A 150 4.75 20.15 -10.20
C SER A 150 5.54 18.86 -9.99
N ARG A 151 6.03 18.26 -11.09
CA ARG A 151 6.94 17.12 -11.03
C ARG A 151 8.20 17.42 -10.21
N ALA A 152 8.74 18.62 -10.34
CA ALA A 152 9.96 19.02 -9.63
C ALA A 152 9.76 18.99 -8.10
N ALA A 153 8.54 19.25 -7.63
CA ALA A 153 8.21 19.20 -6.20
C ALA A 153 8.17 17.76 -5.64
N VAL A 154 8.00 16.75 -6.50
CA VAL A 154 7.88 15.34 -6.07
C VAL A 154 9.03 14.45 -6.56
N ALA A 155 9.83 14.91 -7.52
CA ALA A 155 11.00 14.19 -7.98
C ALA A 155 12.09 14.18 -6.90
N CYS A 156 12.74 13.03 -6.71
CA CYS A 156 13.91 12.95 -5.85
C CYS A 156 15.18 13.11 -6.69
N SER A 157 15.97 14.16 -6.45
CA SER A 157 17.21 14.43 -7.18
C SER A 157 18.44 13.73 -6.58
N SER A 158 18.31 13.03 -5.45
CA SER A 158 19.45 12.52 -4.68
C SER A 158 20.09 11.22 -5.19
N GLY A 159 19.65 10.69 -6.34
CA GLY A 159 20.13 9.41 -6.84
C GLY A 159 19.67 8.19 -6.03
N SER A 160 18.69 8.36 -5.13
CA SER A 160 18.07 7.31 -4.32
C SER A 160 16.71 6.94 -4.91
N PRO A 161 16.60 5.87 -5.73
CA PRO A 161 15.37 5.59 -6.47
C PRO A 161 14.17 5.29 -5.58
N HIS A 162 14.40 4.75 -4.39
CA HIS A 162 13.36 4.41 -3.40
C HIS A 162 12.64 5.64 -2.82
N LEU A 163 13.18 6.85 -3.01
CA LEU A 163 12.57 8.12 -2.60
C LEU A 163 11.76 8.79 -3.72
N ASN A 164 11.73 8.20 -4.92
CA ASN A 164 10.87 8.69 -5.98
C ASN A 164 9.42 8.35 -5.71
N VAL A 165 8.54 9.34 -5.95
CA VAL A 165 7.10 9.15 -5.84
C VAL A 165 6.61 8.37 -7.06
N GLY A 166 6.23 7.11 -6.84
CA GLY A 166 5.44 6.35 -7.79
C GLY A 166 3.95 6.58 -7.54
N GLU A 167 3.30 7.41 -8.36
CA GLU A 167 1.85 7.65 -8.26
C GLU A 167 0.97 6.66 -9.04
N VAL A 168 0.08 5.94 -8.33
CA VAL A 168 -1.08 5.28 -8.95
C VAL A 168 -2.10 6.37 -9.28
N LEU A 169 -2.46 6.49 -10.56
CA LEU A 169 -3.36 7.57 -11.00
C LEU A 169 -4.77 7.35 -10.44
N PRO A 170 -5.60 8.42 -10.33
CA PRO A 170 -6.94 8.29 -9.74
C PRO A 170 -7.82 7.19 -10.36
N PRO A 171 -7.86 6.98 -11.69
CA PRO A 171 -8.58 5.84 -12.27
C PRO A 171 -7.98 4.47 -11.93
N GLY A 172 -6.67 4.41 -11.68
CA GLY A 172 -5.97 3.24 -11.17
C GLY A 172 -6.41 2.91 -9.74
N VAL A 173 -6.53 3.92 -8.87
CA VAL A 173 -7.06 3.75 -7.51
C VAL A 173 -8.53 3.31 -7.54
N THR A 174 -9.36 3.88 -8.42
CA THR A 174 -10.73 3.40 -8.64
C THR A 174 -10.77 1.93 -9.00
N THR A 175 -9.85 1.47 -9.86
CA THR A 175 -9.71 0.05 -10.18
C THR A 175 -9.34 -0.76 -8.94
N LEU A 176 -8.35 -0.35 -8.16
CA LEU A 176 -7.98 -1.02 -6.90
C LEU A 176 -9.18 -1.17 -5.95
N LEU A 177 -9.92 -0.09 -5.71
CA LEU A 177 -11.08 -0.09 -4.81
C LEU A 177 -12.20 -1.02 -5.29
N ARG A 178 -12.47 -1.03 -6.60
CA ARG A 178 -13.43 -1.97 -7.20
C ARG A 178 -13.00 -3.42 -7.01
N GLU A 179 -11.72 -3.71 -7.22
CA GLU A 179 -11.21 -5.07 -7.11
C GLU A 179 -11.11 -5.58 -5.66
N LEU A 180 -10.84 -4.68 -4.70
CA LEU A 180 -10.88 -4.95 -3.26
C LEU A 180 -12.29 -5.37 -2.84
N GLY A 181 -13.30 -4.58 -3.20
CA GLY A 181 -14.71 -4.82 -2.85
C GLY A 181 -14.97 -4.84 -1.33
N GLY A 182 -16.25 -4.75 -0.95
CA GLY A 182 -16.66 -4.97 0.45
C GLY A 182 -15.92 -4.11 1.48
N ILE A 183 -15.58 -2.87 1.14
CA ILE A 183 -14.96 -1.91 2.08
C ILE A 183 -16.07 -1.27 2.90
N THR A 184 -15.97 -1.35 4.22
CA THR A 184 -17.01 -0.95 5.16
C THR A 184 -16.52 0.10 6.15
N ALA A 185 -17.41 0.58 7.02
CA ALA A 185 -17.06 1.48 8.12
C ALA A 185 -16.21 0.84 9.23
N HIS A 186 -16.04 -0.48 9.23
CA HIS A 186 -15.12 -1.15 10.16
C HIS A 186 -13.69 -1.23 9.63
N ASP A 187 -13.47 -0.85 8.37
CA ASP A 187 -12.15 -0.93 7.77
C ASP A 187 -11.28 0.27 8.13
N VAL A 188 -10.00 -0.02 8.32
CA VAL A 188 -8.92 0.97 8.44
C VAL A 188 -7.95 0.69 7.29
N PHE A 189 -7.79 1.68 6.42
CA PHE A 189 -6.88 1.60 5.28
C PHE A 189 -5.50 2.15 5.66
N PHE A 190 -4.43 1.50 5.23
CA PHE A 190 -3.06 1.95 5.46
C PHE A 190 -2.22 1.86 4.20
N ASP A 191 -1.66 3.00 3.78
CA ASP A 191 -0.81 3.16 2.61
C ASP A 191 0.66 3.33 3.00
N PHE A 192 1.52 2.42 2.51
CA PHE A 192 2.97 2.49 2.67
C PHE A 192 3.64 3.28 1.54
N GLY A 193 4.32 4.37 1.89
CA GLY A 193 4.92 5.28 0.91
C GLY A 193 3.85 6.14 0.24
N SER A 194 3.03 6.80 1.06
CA SER A 194 1.82 7.49 0.59
C SER A 194 2.09 8.71 -0.30
N GLY A 195 3.32 9.22 -0.33
CA GLY A 195 3.71 10.45 -1.03
C GLY A 195 2.81 11.62 -0.64
N LEU A 196 2.18 12.24 -1.64
CA LEU A 196 1.21 13.33 -1.48
C LEU A 196 -0.10 12.90 -0.78
N GLY A 197 -0.35 11.60 -0.69
CA GLY A 197 -1.56 11.05 -0.10
C GLY A 197 -2.72 10.80 -1.07
N ASN A 198 -2.49 10.81 -2.40
CA ASN A 198 -3.56 10.71 -3.40
C ASN A 198 -4.42 9.45 -3.20
N VAL A 199 -3.80 8.30 -2.93
CA VAL A 199 -4.49 7.04 -2.66
C VAL A 199 -5.29 7.13 -1.35
N VAL A 200 -4.65 7.56 -0.26
CA VAL A 200 -5.26 7.74 1.07
C VAL A 200 -6.51 8.63 0.99
N VAL A 201 -6.41 9.77 0.33
CA VAL A 201 -7.51 10.72 0.16
C VAL A 201 -8.61 10.13 -0.70
N GLN A 202 -8.28 9.45 -1.79
CA GLN A 202 -9.30 8.86 -2.66
C GLN A 202 -10.05 7.75 -1.94
N VAL A 203 -9.37 6.93 -1.14
CA VAL A 203 -10.02 5.91 -0.30
C VAL A 203 -10.97 6.57 0.69
N ALA A 204 -10.55 7.62 1.40
CA ALA A 204 -11.40 8.33 2.36
C ALA A 204 -12.63 9.01 1.71
N LEU A 205 -12.48 9.51 0.47
CA LEU A 205 -13.59 10.14 -0.25
C LEU A 205 -14.55 9.12 -0.87
N ALA A 206 -14.03 8.02 -1.42
CA ALA A 206 -14.77 7.07 -2.26
C ALA A 206 -15.24 5.81 -1.53
N THR A 207 -14.94 5.66 -0.24
CA THR A 207 -15.34 4.50 0.56
C THR A 207 -15.87 4.91 1.93
N LYS A 208 -16.34 3.92 2.69
CA LYS A 208 -16.85 4.10 4.05
C LYS A 208 -15.79 3.90 5.14
N VAL A 209 -14.50 3.74 4.81
CA VAL A 209 -13.47 3.44 5.82
C VAL A 209 -13.56 4.36 7.03
N SER A 210 -13.38 3.82 8.23
CA SER A 210 -13.34 4.62 9.46
C SER A 210 -12.13 5.55 9.49
N LYS A 211 -11.00 5.08 8.97
CA LYS A 211 -9.75 5.84 8.91
C LYS A 211 -8.91 5.40 7.71
N ALA A 212 -8.27 6.35 7.06
CA ALA A 212 -7.22 6.11 6.07
C ALA A 212 -5.90 6.70 6.56
N ILE A 213 -4.86 5.88 6.63
CA ILE A 213 -3.55 6.23 7.16
C ILE A 213 -2.55 6.23 6.00
N GLY A 214 -1.73 7.27 5.89
CA GLY A 214 -0.58 7.33 5.00
C GLY A 214 0.70 7.47 5.80
N ILE A 215 1.72 6.69 5.47
CA ILE A 215 3.08 6.88 5.99
C ILE A 215 4.03 7.16 4.83
N ASP A 216 4.89 8.14 5.01
CA ASP A 216 5.98 8.43 4.08
C ASP A 216 7.22 8.89 4.83
N ILE A 217 8.38 8.66 4.23
CA ILE A 217 9.68 9.10 4.74
C ILE A 217 10.01 10.53 4.28
N ARG A 218 9.44 10.96 3.15
CA ARG A 218 9.61 12.31 2.58
C ARG A 218 8.62 13.27 3.19
N ASP A 219 9.09 13.96 4.22
CA ASP A 219 8.42 15.05 4.89
C ASP A 219 8.05 16.19 3.93
N ASP A 220 8.94 16.59 3.03
CA ASP A 220 8.69 17.63 2.03
C ASP A 220 7.47 17.35 1.14
N VAL A 221 7.34 16.12 0.65
CA VAL A 221 6.23 15.69 -0.21
C VAL A 221 4.95 15.52 0.60
N GLN A 222 5.04 14.89 1.78
CA GLN A 222 3.86 14.67 2.61
C GLN A 222 3.27 16.01 3.09
N ASP A 223 4.10 16.99 3.44
CA ASP A 223 3.67 18.32 3.87
C ASP A 223 2.95 19.06 2.76
N LEU A 224 3.51 19.01 1.55
CA LEU A 224 2.85 19.56 0.37
C LEU A 224 1.47 18.92 0.15
N GLY A 225 1.39 17.60 0.29
CA GLY A 225 0.14 16.85 0.17
C GLY A 225 -0.91 17.29 1.19
N VAL A 226 -0.53 17.32 2.46
CA VAL A 226 -1.38 17.76 3.59
C VAL A 226 -1.86 19.19 3.39
N ASP A 227 -0.99 20.10 2.93
CA ASP A 227 -1.34 21.48 2.64
C ASP A 227 -2.38 21.61 1.52
N MET A 228 -2.21 20.86 0.42
CA MET A 228 -3.18 20.85 -0.68
C MET A 228 -4.53 20.29 -0.23
N ILE A 229 -4.53 19.21 0.56
CA ILE A 229 -5.74 18.61 1.14
C ILE A 229 -6.46 19.62 2.03
N ALA A 230 -5.74 20.28 2.93
CA ALA A 230 -6.30 21.24 3.88
C ALA A 230 -6.95 22.45 3.19
N ARG A 231 -6.44 22.88 2.04
CA ARG A 231 -6.99 23.99 1.25
C ARG A 231 -8.15 23.58 0.33
N SER A 232 -8.41 22.29 0.20
CA SER A 232 -9.47 21.78 -0.65
C SER A 232 -10.86 21.95 0.01
N PRO A 233 -11.96 21.92 -0.78
CA PRO A 233 -13.32 21.87 -0.24
C PRO A 233 -13.60 20.67 0.67
N TYR A 234 -12.72 19.66 0.68
CA TYR A 234 -12.85 18.45 1.49
C TYR A 234 -11.95 18.45 2.73
N GLY A 235 -11.17 19.52 2.96
CA GLY A 235 -10.12 19.55 3.98
C GLY A 235 -10.59 19.25 5.40
N GLU A 236 -11.75 19.77 5.80
CA GLU A 236 -12.33 19.51 7.13
C GLU A 236 -12.71 18.04 7.30
N ARG A 237 -13.48 17.48 6.37
CA ARG A 237 -13.85 16.04 6.38
C ARG A 237 -12.61 15.15 6.37
N LEU A 238 -11.64 15.45 5.50
CA LEU A 238 -10.45 14.63 5.35
C LEU A 238 -9.55 14.71 6.59
N ARG A 239 -9.54 15.82 7.33
CA ARG A 239 -8.81 15.93 8.60
C ARG A 239 -9.29 14.91 9.62
N GLU A 240 -10.59 14.63 9.67
CA GLU A 240 -11.16 13.65 10.60
C GLU A 240 -10.92 12.21 10.12
N GLN A 241 -11.06 11.96 8.82
CA GLN A 241 -10.97 10.60 8.24
C GLN A 241 -9.56 10.14 7.89
N THR A 242 -8.59 11.06 7.74
CA THR A 242 -7.21 10.70 7.35
C THR A 242 -6.20 10.94 8.47
N LYS A 243 -5.07 10.24 8.40
CA LYS A 243 -3.89 10.50 9.23
C LYS A 243 -2.63 10.31 8.41
N PHE A 244 -1.81 11.34 8.32
CA PHE A 244 -0.51 11.29 7.64
C PHE A 244 0.60 11.26 8.69
N MET A 245 1.57 10.36 8.51
CA MET A 245 2.67 10.16 9.45
C MET A 245 4.00 10.18 8.72
N ARG A 246 4.95 10.94 9.30
CA ARG A 246 6.32 11.08 8.80
C ARG A 246 7.20 10.09 9.55
N SER A 247 7.55 8.98 8.91
CA SER A 247 8.42 7.98 9.53
C SER A 247 8.95 7.01 8.48
N ASP A 248 10.15 6.51 8.72
CA ASP A 248 10.64 5.31 8.06
C ASP A 248 9.84 4.10 8.58
N ILE A 249 9.30 3.30 7.66
CA ILE A 249 8.54 2.10 8.00
C ILE A 249 9.44 1.03 8.64
N THR A 250 10.74 0.99 8.32
CA THR A 250 11.68 -0.05 8.80
C THR A 250 12.04 0.06 10.27
N GLY A 251 11.78 1.21 10.89
CA GLY A 251 11.93 1.42 12.34
C GLY A 251 10.62 1.22 13.12
N LEU A 252 9.50 1.00 12.44
CA LEU A 252 8.18 1.06 13.04
C LEU A 252 7.59 -0.35 13.23
N ARG A 253 7.30 -0.71 14.48
CA ARG A 253 6.56 -1.94 14.84
C ARG A 253 5.06 -1.78 14.59
N PHE A 254 4.68 -1.55 13.34
CA PHE A 254 3.31 -1.19 12.97
C PHE A 254 2.30 -2.31 13.25
N SER A 255 2.76 -3.56 13.39
CA SER A 255 1.91 -4.68 13.83
C SER A 255 1.37 -4.52 15.26
N ARG A 256 2.01 -3.68 16.09
CA ARG A 256 1.75 -3.59 17.54
C ARG A 256 1.41 -2.19 18.04
N ILE A 257 1.60 -1.18 17.20
CA ILE A 257 1.47 0.23 17.59
C ILE A 257 0.22 0.83 16.94
N ASP A 258 -0.63 1.44 17.76
CA ASP A 258 -1.75 2.22 17.26
C ASP A 258 -1.29 3.52 16.58
N PRO A 259 -1.97 3.96 15.51
CA PRO A 259 -3.20 3.38 14.95
C PRO A 259 -2.94 2.27 13.92
N TYR A 260 -1.69 1.95 13.62
CA TYR A 260 -1.33 1.04 12.52
C TYR A 260 -1.79 -0.40 12.75
N ALA A 261 -1.72 -0.87 14.01
CA ALA A 261 -2.17 -2.19 14.40
C ALA A 261 -3.67 -2.43 14.13
N GLN A 262 -4.43 -1.36 13.89
CA GLN A 262 -5.85 -1.41 13.54
C GLN A 262 -6.11 -1.61 12.04
N ALA A 263 -5.08 -1.53 11.19
CA ALA A 263 -5.23 -1.62 9.74
C ALA A 263 -5.83 -2.98 9.32
N THR A 264 -6.91 -2.91 8.54
CA THR A 264 -7.58 -4.08 7.96
C THR A 264 -7.23 -4.23 6.48
N ILE A 265 -6.92 -3.13 5.80
CA ILE A 265 -6.54 -3.11 4.39
C ILE A 265 -5.21 -2.38 4.25
N ILE A 266 -4.25 -3.02 3.60
CA ILE A 266 -2.96 -2.40 3.28
C ILE A 266 -2.83 -2.22 1.78
N PHE A 267 -2.37 -1.05 1.37
CA PHE A 267 -1.86 -0.79 0.04
C PHE A 267 -0.38 -0.44 0.12
N TRP A 268 0.40 -0.96 -0.83
CA TRP A 268 1.82 -0.73 -0.88
C TRP A 268 2.33 -0.72 -2.32
N ASN A 269 2.72 0.46 -2.80
CA ASN A 269 3.39 0.57 -4.08
C ASN A 269 4.90 0.24 -3.94
N ASN A 270 5.24 -1.05 -3.98
CA ASN A 270 6.54 -1.57 -3.55
C ASN A 270 7.59 -1.77 -4.65
N ILE A 271 7.38 -1.27 -5.87
CA ILE A 271 8.29 -1.51 -7.01
C ILE A 271 9.71 -1.00 -6.74
N LEU A 272 9.85 0.15 -6.08
CA LEU A 272 11.14 0.82 -5.85
C LEU A 272 11.66 0.64 -4.42
N PHE A 273 10.96 -0.14 -3.59
CA PHE A 273 11.38 -0.39 -2.22
C PHE A 273 12.58 -1.32 -2.18
N GLU A 274 13.52 -1.01 -1.28
CA GLU A 274 14.71 -1.82 -1.08
C GLU A 274 14.37 -3.18 -0.47
N ALA A 275 15.15 -4.21 -0.81
CA ALA A 275 14.90 -5.57 -0.34
C ALA A 275 14.86 -5.68 1.20
N VAL A 276 15.69 -4.90 1.90
CA VAL A 276 15.70 -4.85 3.38
C VAL A 276 14.37 -4.36 3.93
N THR A 277 13.80 -3.32 3.32
CA THR A 277 12.48 -2.79 3.67
C THR A 277 11.39 -3.81 3.34
N VAL A 278 11.52 -4.51 2.21
CA VAL A 278 10.56 -5.52 1.81
C VAL A 278 10.51 -6.68 2.82
N GLU A 279 11.66 -7.19 3.23
CA GLU A 279 11.73 -8.25 4.24
C GLU A 279 11.24 -7.80 5.61
N PHE A 280 11.51 -6.54 6.00
CA PHE A 280 10.95 -5.98 7.22
C PHE A 280 9.42 -5.94 7.18
N VAL A 281 8.85 -5.34 6.14
CA VAL A 281 7.39 -5.19 5.98
C VAL A 281 6.72 -6.56 5.91
N LYS A 282 7.32 -7.55 5.25
CA LYS A 282 6.82 -8.93 5.21
C LYS A 282 6.62 -9.52 6.61
N ARG A 283 7.61 -9.38 7.49
CA ARG A 283 7.54 -9.88 8.87
C ARG A 283 6.43 -9.19 9.66
N GLU A 284 6.37 -7.86 9.59
CA GLU A 284 5.34 -7.10 10.31
C GLU A 284 3.92 -7.38 9.76
N LEU A 285 3.76 -7.58 8.44
CA LEU A 285 2.49 -7.99 7.85
C LEU A 285 2.00 -9.35 8.38
N SER A 286 2.91 -10.31 8.57
CA SER A 286 2.60 -11.62 9.15
C SER A 286 2.16 -11.56 10.61
N GLU A 287 2.52 -10.50 11.33
CA GLU A 287 2.13 -10.27 12.73
C GLU A 287 0.90 -9.36 12.89
N LEU A 288 0.41 -8.75 11.81
CA LEU A 288 -0.66 -7.76 11.87
C LEU A 288 -2.03 -8.42 11.98
N ALA A 289 -2.50 -8.65 13.21
CA ALA A 289 -3.67 -9.49 13.51
C ALA A 289 -4.98 -9.11 12.80
N LYS A 290 -5.20 -7.83 12.47
CA LYS A 290 -6.47 -7.35 11.90
C LYS A 290 -6.46 -7.25 10.39
N VAL A 291 -5.31 -7.41 9.74
CA VAL A 291 -5.23 -7.24 8.29
C VAL A 291 -5.92 -8.41 7.59
N ARG A 292 -6.86 -8.06 6.71
CA ARG A 292 -7.61 -9.02 5.89
C ARG A 292 -7.21 -8.97 4.43
N LEU A 293 -6.76 -7.80 3.95
CA LEU A 293 -6.39 -7.58 2.56
C LEU A 293 -5.07 -6.80 2.47
N VAL A 294 -4.19 -7.26 1.58
CA VAL A 294 -2.94 -6.56 1.25
C VAL A 294 -2.86 -6.44 -0.27
N VAL A 295 -2.55 -5.25 -0.76
CA VAL A 295 -2.38 -4.98 -2.20
C VAL A 295 -1.00 -4.41 -2.46
N CYS A 296 -0.26 -5.07 -3.35
CA CYS A 296 1.10 -4.68 -3.71
C CYS A 296 1.23 -4.50 -5.22
N THR A 297 2.19 -3.70 -5.67
CA THR A 297 2.52 -3.52 -7.10
C THR A 297 3.70 -4.38 -7.56
N ALA A 298 4.35 -5.10 -6.66
CA ALA A 298 5.29 -6.18 -6.92
C ALA A 298 4.96 -7.36 -5.99
N PRO A 299 5.12 -8.60 -6.46
CA PRO A 299 4.71 -9.76 -5.67
C PRO A 299 5.60 -9.92 -4.43
N ILE A 300 4.98 -10.18 -3.29
CA ILE A 300 5.70 -10.35 -2.00
C ILE A 300 6.55 -11.63 -1.97
N CYS A 301 6.09 -12.68 -2.65
CA CYS A 301 6.82 -13.92 -2.83
C CYS A 301 6.95 -14.25 -4.32
N PRO A 302 7.91 -13.63 -5.04
CA PRO A 302 8.08 -13.85 -6.49
C PRO A 302 8.41 -15.30 -6.87
N ARG A 303 8.89 -16.10 -5.91
CA ARG A 303 9.28 -17.50 -6.09
C ARG A 303 8.36 -18.47 -5.35
N HIS A 304 7.09 -18.09 -5.15
CA HIS A 304 6.11 -18.95 -4.50
C HIS A 304 5.98 -20.30 -5.22
N ARG A 305 6.06 -21.40 -4.46
CA ARG A 305 5.90 -22.79 -4.90
C ARG A 305 5.37 -23.58 -3.73
N GLU A 306 4.55 -24.59 -3.97
CA GLU A 306 4.11 -25.51 -2.91
C GLU A 306 5.15 -26.62 -2.68
N PRO A 307 5.61 -26.86 -1.43
CA PRO A 307 5.35 -26.07 -0.22
C PRO A 307 6.20 -24.77 -0.16
N CYS A 308 5.60 -23.69 0.34
CA CYS A 308 6.29 -22.42 0.56
C CYS A 308 6.57 -22.22 2.05
N PHE A 309 7.80 -21.86 2.41
CA PHE A 309 8.23 -21.69 3.81
C PHE A 309 8.38 -20.22 4.22
N ALA A 310 7.96 -19.28 3.38
CA ALA A 310 7.94 -17.87 3.75
C ALA A 310 6.79 -17.60 4.73
N GLU A 311 7.07 -16.95 5.86
CA GLU A 311 6.08 -16.60 6.91
C GLU A 311 4.89 -15.79 6.35
N PHE A 312 5.13 -14.97 5.33
CA PHE A 312 4.06 -14.28 4.63
C PHE A 312 3.10 -15.26 3.94
N CYS A 313 3.62 -16.26 3.24
CA CYS A 313 2.81 -17.25 2.52
C CYS A 313 2.09 -18.24 3.44
N SER A 314 2.47 -18.36 4.72
CA SER A 314 1.67 -19.09 5.71
C SER A 314 0.52 -18.25 6.28
N SER A 315 0.51 -16.94 6.04
CA SER A 315 -0.48 -16.00 6.58
C SER A 315 -1.41 -15.46 5.50
N PHE A 316 -0.96 -15.43 4.24
CA PHE A 316 -1.70 -14.85 3.12
C PHE A 316 -1.65 -15.73 1.86
N GLU A 317 -2.77 -15.73 1.13
CA GLU A 317 -2.87 -16.25 -0.24
C GLU A 317 -2.94 -15.12 -1.26
N LEU A 318 -2.25 -15.27 -2.39
CA LEU A 318 -2.51 -14.45 -3.58
C LEU A 318 -3.80 -14.97 -4.22
N PHE A 319 -4.88 -14.20 -4.15
CA PHE A 319 -6.18 -14.64 -4.68
C PHE A 319 -6.56 -13.92 -5.98
N LYS A 320 -5.91 -12.79 -6.28
CA LYS A 320 -6.26 -11.98 -7.45
C LYS A 320 -5.12 -11.10 -7.94
N GLU A 321 -5.19 -10.80 -9.22
CA GLU A 321 -4.32 -9.88 -9.93
C GLU A 321 -5.17 -8.92 -10.75
N ALA A 322 -4.76 -7.65 -10.83
CA ALA A 322 -5.43 -6.66 -11.67
C ALA A 322 -4.45 -5.65 -12.24
N ASP A 323 -4.80 -5.09 -13.39
CA ASP A 323 -4.01 -4.10 -14.09
C ASP A 323 -4.48 -2.69 -13.71
N VAL A 324 -3.55 -1.84 -13.27
CA VAL A 324 -3.80 -0.47 -12.81
C VAL A 324 -3.00 0.55 -13.61
N ILE A 325 -3.51 1.77 -13.66
CA ILE A 325 -2.86 2.88 -14.36
C ILE A 325 -1.94 3.61 -13.38
N CYS A 326 -0.69 3.83 -13.78
CA CYS A 326 0.35 4.48 -12.99
C CYS A 326 1.02 5.61 -13.78
N SER A 327 1.63 6.57 -13.10
CA SER A 327 2.23 7.74 -13.75
C SER A 327 3.56 7.46 -14.47
N TRP A 328 4.28 6.41 -14.09
CA TRP A 328 5.64 6.12 -14.56
C TRP A 328 5.72 5.12 -15.72
N LYS A 329 4.57 4.60 -16.20
CA LYS A 329 4.52 3.61 -17.29
C LYS A 329 3.27 3.83 -18.14
N PHE A 330 3.44 3.79 -19.47
CA PHE A 330 2.33 3.89 -20.42
C PHE A 330 1.45 2.65 -20.46
N VAL A 331 2.03 1.50 -20.14
CA VAL A 331 1.32 0.22 -20.05
C VAL A 331 0.78 0.08 -18.63
N LEU A 332 -0.38 -0.55 -18.52
CA LEU A 332 -0.93 -0.92 -17.22
C LEU A 332 0.10 -1.68 -16.39
N HIS A 333 0.10 -1.40 -15.11
CA HIS A 333 0.96 -2.02 -14.13
C HIS A 333 0.19 -3.06 -13.33
N ARG A 334 0.81 -4.22 -13.07
CA ARG A 334 0.15 -5.32 -12.36
C ARG A 334 0.14 -5.07 -10.86
N ALA A 335 -1.03 -5.14 -10.25
CA ALA A 335 -1.24 -5.18 -8.81
C ALA A 335 -1.63 -6.60 -8.37
N TYR A 336 -1.18 -6.98 -7.18
CA TYR A 336 -1.30 -8.30 -6.58
C TYR A 336 -2.11 -8.18 -5.29
N PHE A 337 -3.20 -8.93 -5.20
CA PHE A 337 -4.17 -8.85 -4.11
C PHE A 337 -4.06 -10.12 -3.27
N TYR A 338 -3.72 -9.92 -2.01
CA TYR A 338 -3.55 -10.97 -1.02
C TYR A 338 -4.68 -10.92 -0.01
N ARG A 339 -5.13 -12.10 0.41
CA ARG A 339 -6.12 -12.28 1.47
C ARG A 339 -5.46 -13.01 2.64
N SER A 340 -5.73 -12.52 3.85
CA SER A 340 -5.28 -13.18 5.08
C SER A 340 -6.07 -14.47 5.32
N PHE A 341 -5.39 -15.52 5.79
CA PHE A 341 -6.06 -16.71 6.32
C PHE A 341 -6.62 -16.49 7.73
N GLN A 342 -6.23 -15.40 8.40
CA GLN A 342 -6.48 -15.16 9.82
C GLN A 342 -7.72 -14.30 10.07
N ALA A 343 -8.34 -13.72 9.04
CA ALA A 343 -9.31 -12.62 9.15
C ALA A 343 -10.74 -12.97 8.76
#